data_AF-A0A8B5XIP1-F1
#
_entry.id   AF-A0A8B5XIP1-F1
#
_cell.length_a   1.000
_cell.length_b   1.000
_cell.length_c   1.000
_cell.angle_alpha   90.00
_cell.angle_beta   90.00
_cell.angle_gamma   90.00
#
_symmetry.space_group_name_H-M   'P 1'
#
loop_
_entity.id
_entity.type
_entity.pdbx_description
1 polymer ?
#
loop_
_entity_poly.entity_id
_entity_poly.type
_entity_poly.pdbx_seq_one_letter_code
_entity_poly.pdbx_strand_id
1 'polypeptide(L)'
;MDPRADFTERNITLSFEFARSIVDNPSILDEIPDGATLILLPSDEPDLVRENFRLGIAVAERGENVYLRHVSSPSSAASHLS
;
A
#
# COMPACT_ATOMS: atom_id res chain seq x y z
N MET A 1 11.04 3.52 20.78
CA MET A 1 11.00 3.46 19.30
C MET A 1 10.34 4.76 18.83
N ASP A 2 10.92 5.47 17.87
CA ASP A 2 10.25 6.63 17.24
C ASP A 2 9.09 6.10 16.39
N PRO A 3 7.82 6.46 16.68
CA PRO A 3 6.68 5.97 15.91
C PRO A 3 6.79 6.22 14.40
N ARG A 4 7.47 7.30 13.99
CA ARG A 4 7.68 7.60 12.57
C ARG A 4 8.66 6.63 11.90
N ALA A 5 9.66 6.15 12.65
CA ALA A 5 10.60 5.16 12.16
C ALA A 5 9.89 3.81 11.94
N ASP A 6 8.98 3.43 12.86
CA ASP A 6 8.14 2.23 12.73
C ASP A 6 7.25 2.26 11.48
N PHE A 7 6.51 3.36 11.27
CA PHE A 7 5.69 3.51 10.06
C PHE A 7 6.50 3.51 8.76
N THR A 8 7.72 4.05 8.79
CA THR A 8 8.61 4.05 7.62
C THR A 8 9.04 2.63 7.27
N GLU A 9 9.50 1.86 8.25
CA GLU A 9 9.94 0.47 8.07
C GLU A 9 8.82 -0.43 7.55
N ARG A 10 7.61 -0.27 8.10
CA ARG A 10 6.43 -1.04 7.67
C ARG A 10 6.00 -0.66 6.24
N ASN A 11 6.07 0.61 5.86
CA ASN A 11 5.81 1.05 4.49
C ASN A 11 6.87 0.57 3.48
N ILE A 12 8.13 0.46 3.89
CA ILE A 12 9.19 -0.16 3.07
C ILE A 12 8.85 -1.63 2.82
N THR A 13 8.49 -2.37 3.87
CA THR A 13 8.05 -3.77 3.76
C THR A 13 6.85 -3.91 2.82
N LEU A 14 5.82 -3.07 3.00
CA LEU A 14 4.62 -3.07 2.15
C LEU A 14 4.93 -2.78 0.68
N SER A 15 5.93 -1.92 0.41
CA SER A 15 6.38 -1.61 -0.95
C SER A 15 7.06 -2.82 -1.61
N PHE A 16 7.82 -3.61 -0.86
CA PHE A 16 8.40 -4.86 -1.37
C PHE A 16 7.32 -5.91 -1.67
N GLU A 17 6.31 -6.04 -0.82
CA GLU A 17 5.18 -6.95 -1.09
C GLU A 17 4.39 -6.54 -2.34
N PHE A 18 4.19 -5.23 -2.53
CA PHE A 18 3.58 -4.73 -3.75
C PHE A 18 4.46 -5.01 -4.99
N ALA A 19 5.77 -4.78 -4.90
CA ALA A 19 6.70 -5.11 -5.99
C ALA A 19 6.67 -6.60 -6.34
N ARG A 20 6.57 -7.49 -5.34
CA ARG A 20 6.37 -8.92 -5.56
C ARG A 20 5.07 -9.22 -6.31
N SER A 21 3.96 -8.57 -5.93
CA SER A 21 2.68 -8.74 -6.63
C SER A 21 2.75 -8.34 -8.11
N ILE A 22 3.54 -7.31 -8.45
CA ILE A 22 3.79 -6.89 -9.84
C ILE A 22 4.61 -7.96 -10.59
N VAL A 23 5.62 -8.55 -9.94
CA VAL A 23 6.41 -9.63 -10.56
C VAL A 23 5.53 -10.85 -10.84
N ASP A 24 4.64 -11.20 -9.90
CA ASP A 24 3.72 -12.33 -10.03
C ASP A 24 2.62 -12.06 -11.08
N ASN A 25 2.13 -10.81 -11.16
CA ASN A 25 1.17 -10.38 -12.15
C ASN A 25 1.43 -8.94 -12.66
N PRO A 26 2.14 -8.76 -13.79
CA PRO A 26 2.46 -7.45 -14.32
C PRO A 26 1.26 -6.59 -14.72
N SER A 27 0.09 -7.18 -15.01
CA SER A 27 -1.11 -6.43 -15.42
C SER A 27 -1.68 -5.54 -14.32
N ILE A 28 -1.23 -5.72 -13.07
CA ILE A 28 -1.52 -4.80 -11.97
C ILE A 28 -1.10 -3.36 -12.31
N LEU A 29 -0.03 -3.19 -13.08
CA LEU A 29 0.43 -1.87 -13.51
C LEU A 29 -0.56 -1.18 -14.45
N ASP A 30 -1.31 -1.96 -15.24
CA ASP A 30 -2.31 -1.42 -16.18
C ASP A 30 -3.52 -0.82 -15.46
N GLU A 31 -3.75 -1.18 -14.19
CA GLU A 31 -4.81 -0.63 -13.35
C GLU A 31 -4.44 0.73 -12.74
N ILE A 32 -3.16 1.10 -12.75
CA ILE A 32 -2.66 2.31 -12.08
C ILE A 32 -2.73 3.46 -13.08
N PRO A 33 -3.52 4.52 -12.81
CA PRO A 33 -3.58 5.66 -13.72
C PRO A 33 -2.23 6.37 -13.83
N ASP A 34 -1.87 6.75 -15.05
CA ASP A 34 -0.66 7.52 -15.31
C ASP A 34 -0.63 8.81 -14.49
N GLY A 35 0.50 9.04 -13.81
CA GLY A 35 0.72 10.23 -13.00
C GLY A 35 -0.06 10.27 -11.68
N ALA A 36 -0.77 9.21 -11.30
CA ALA A 36 -1.37 9.12 -9.97
C ALA A 36 -0.32 8.78 -8.90
N THR A 37 -0.46 9.40 -7.73
CA THR A 37 0.26 8.98 -6.52
C THR A 37 -0.38 7.71 -6.00
N LEU A 38 0.39 6.62 -5.98
CA LEU A 38 -0.01 5.35 -5.41
C LEU A 38 0.14 5.37 -3.88
N ILE A 39 -0.94 5.05 -3.18
CA ILE A 39 -0.95 4.85 -1.73
C ILE A 39 -1.31 3.40 -1.45
N LEU A 40 -0.40 2.69 -0.80
CA LEU A 40 -0.57 1.29 -0.45
C LEU A 40 -1.32 1.17 0.90
N LEU A 41 -2.31 0.30 0.95
CA LEU A 41 -3.09 0.00 2.15
C LEU A 41 -2.85 -1.47 2.53
N PRO A 42 -2.19 -1.75 3.66
CA PRO A 42 -2.03 -3.13 4.12
C PRO A 42 -3.39 -3.72 4.50
N SER A 43 -3.56 -5.03 4.30
CA SER A 43 -4.85 -5.69 4.59
C SER A 43 -5.08 -5.91 6.10
N ASP A 44 -4.00 -6.05 6.88
CA ASP A 44 -4.06 -6.59 8.25
C ASP A 44 -3.55 -5.60 9.32
N GLU A 45 -3.19 -4.37 8.94
CA GLU A 45 -2.55 -3.38 9.82
C GLU A 45 -3.37 -2.08 9.90
N PRO A 46 -4.42 -2.03 10.74
CA PRO A 46 -5.43 -0.96 10.70
C PRO A 46 -4.89 0.42 11.10
N ASP A 47 -3.81 0.48 11.87
CA ASP A 47 -3.12 1.73 12.19
C ASP A 47 -2.32 2.27 11.01
N LEU A 48 -1.62 1.41 10.27
CA LEU A 48 -0.91 1.78 9.05
C LEU A 48 -1.88 2.15 7.91
N VAL A 49 -3.04 1.47 7.81
CA VAL A 49 -4.13 1.89 6.90
C VAL A 49 -4.55 3.32 7.19
N ARG A 50 -4.81 3.66 8.45
CA ARG A 50 -5.26 5.01 8.82
C ARG A 50 -4.23 6.08 8.47
N GLU A 51 -2.95 5.82 8.75
CA GLU A 51 -1.89 6.79 8.45
C GLU A 51 -1.66 6.94 6.93
N ASN A 52 -1.63 5.84 6.18
CA ASN A 52 -1.50 5.90 4.73
C ASN A 52 -2.71 6.55 4.06
N PHE A 53 -3.92 6.30 4.55
CA PHE A 53 -5.13 6.97 4.07
C PHE A 53 -5.09 8.49 4.33
N ARG A 54 -4.62 8.90 5.51
CA ARG A 54 -4.41 10.33 5.84
C ARG A 54 -3.41 10.98 4.89
N LEU A 55 -2.33 10.28 4.54
CA LEU A 55 -1.37 10.75 3.53
C LEU A 55 -2.03 10.88 2.15
N GLY A 56 -2.85 9.90 1.74
CA GLY A 56 -3.60 9.98 0.49
C GLY A 56 -4.54 11.18 0.42
N ILE A 57 -5.27 11.48 1.50
CA ILE A 57 -6.10 12.70 1.58
C ILE A 57 -5.24 13.95 1.41
N ALA A 58 -4.13 14.05 2.15
CA ALA A 58 -3.26 15.22 2.08
C ALA A 58 -2.62 15.41 0.70
N VAL A 59 -2.41 14.34 -0.06
CA VAL A 59 -1.96 14.40 -1.47
C VAL A 59 -3.09 14.91 -2.38
N ALA A 60 -4.29 14.37 -2.22
CA ALA A 60 -5.46 14.81 -2.98
C ALA A 60 -5.81 16.29 -2.73
N GLU A 61 -5.70 16.77 -1.50
CA GLU A 61 -5.91 18.18 -1.14
C GLU A 61 -4.91 19.14 -1.79
N ARG A 62 -3.74 18.64 -2.23
CA ARG A 62 -2.79 19.42 -3.04
C ARG A 62 -3.12 19.44 -4.54
N GLY A 63 -4.19 18.77 -4.96
CA GLY A 63 -4.62 18.69 -6.35
C GLY A 63 -3.98 17.57 -7.15
N GLU A 64 -3.31 16.62 -6.50
CA GLU A 64 -2.70 15.46 -7.14
C GLU A 64 -3.71 14.30 -7.26
N ASN A 65 -3.65 13.53 -8.35
CA ASN A 65 -4.45 12.31 -8.48
C ASN A 65 -3.91 11.24 -7.53
N VAL A 66 -4.80 10.53 -6.84
CA VAL A 66 -4.43 9.49 -5.87
C VAL A 66 -5.10 8.17 -6.24
N TYR A 67 -4.33 7.09 -6.24
CA TYR A 67 -4.84 5.73 -6.38
C TYR A 67 -4.55 4.95 -5.09
N LEU A 68 -5.61 4.52 -4.41
CA LEU A 68 -5.51 3.70 -3.20
C LEU A 68 -5.56 2.23 -3.60
N ARG A 69 -4.57 1.45 -3.17
CA ARG A 69 -4.51 0.01 -3.46
C ARG A 69 -4.32 -0.81 -2.20
N HIS A 70 -5.17 -1.82 -2.00
CA HIS A 70 -4.92 -2.83 -1.00
C HIS A 70 -3.80 -3.77 -1.42
N VAL A 71 -2.88 -4.04 -0.50
CA VAL A 71 -1.80 -5.02 -0.65
C VAL A 71 -2.00 -6.09 0.42
N SER A 72 -2.14 -7.34 -0.02
CA SER A 72 -2.18 -8.48 0.88
C SER A 72 -0.75 -8.90 1.20
N SER A 73 -0.45 -9.13 2.48
CA SER A 73 0.77 -9.85 2.82
C SER A 73 0.59 -11.32 2.42
N PRO A 74 1.64 -12.02 1.94
CA PRO A 74 1.58 -13.45 1.69
C PRO A 74 1.13 -14.27 2.92
N SER A 75 1.23 -13.72 4.14
CA SER A 75 0.69 -14.33 5.36
C SER A 75 -0.85 -14.45 5.37
N SER A 76 -1.59 -13.60 4.64
CA SER A 76 -3.07 -13.66 4.63
C SER A 76 -3.61 -14.67 3.60
N ALA A 77 -2.89 -14.88 2.49
CA ALA A 77 -3.25 -15.86 1.46
C ALA A 77 -3.23 -17.31 1.98
N ALA A 78 -2.34 -17.64 2.92
CA ALA A 78 -2.28 -18.96 3.55
C ALA A 78 -3.47 -19.25 4.49
N SER A 79 -4.14 -18.22 5.00
CA SER A 79 -5.24 -18.36 5.98
C SER A 79 -6.59 -18.68 5.33
N HIS A 80 -6.73 -18.53 4.01
CA HIS A 80 -7.95 -18.86 3.26
C HIS A 80 -7.94 -20.29 2.68
N LEU A 81 -6.85 -21.03 2.87
CA LEU A 81 -6.68 -22.40 2.36
C LEU A 81 -6.65 -23.47 3.47
N SER A 82 -7.06 -23.13 4.70
CA SER A 82 -7.16 -24.06 5.84
C SER A 82 -8.61 -24.26 6.30
#